data_AF-A0A0U5F7L1-F1
#
_entry.id   AF-A0A0U5F7L1-F1
#
_cell.length_a   1.000
_cell.length_b   1.000
_cell.length_c   1.000
_cell.angle_alpha   90.00
_cell.angle_beta   90.00
_cell.angle_gamma   90.00
#
_symmetry.space_group_name_H-M   'P 1'
#
loop_
_entity.id
_entity.type
_entity.pdbx_description
1 polymer ?
#
loop_
_entity_poly.entity_id
_entity_poly.type
_entity_poly.pdbx_seq_one_letter_code
_entity_poly.pdbx_strand_id
1 'polypeptide(L)'
;MSHAALGETRAVTLATCQSDAVTHSRMTRPRVCTYPHGNWEILAKKWFPVARAIDIEDKPVATKLLDVKLVVYRTAQGIHVARDLCPHRGVPLSKGWVEGDEIICVYHGLRYGTDGRCNRIPAQPSVVPGERFRATTFPVVEQYGLVWTCLDSDDGRADIPAFPQWTNESFQPILCPPRFNGCGAWTTD
;
A
#
# COMPACT_ATOMS: atom_id res chain seq x y z
N MET A 1 15.12 -44.59 -21.89
CA MET A 1 13.75 -44.08 -21.79
C MET A 1 13.59 -43.44 -20.43
N SER A 2 13.55 -42.12 -20.36
CA SER A 2 13.34 -41.40 -19.10
C SER A 2 12.58 -40.12 -19.41
N HIS A 3 11.25 -40.21 -19.38
CA HIS A 3 10.37 -39.04 -19.37
C HIS A 3 10.19 -38.62 -17.91
N ALA A 4 10.83 -37.53 -17.51
CA ALA A 4 10.47 -36.81 -16.29
C ALA A 4 9.19 -36.03 -16.57
N ALA A 5 8.15 -36.32 -15.81
CA ALA A 5 6.85 -35.66 -15.90
C ALA A 5 6.96 -34.19 -15.52
N LEU A 6 6.35 -33.34 -16.34
CA LEU A 6 6.23 -31.90 -16.18
C LEU A 6 5.43 -31.58 -14.92
N GLY A 7 5.95 -30.66 -14.11
CA GLY A 7 5.35 -30.19 -12.87
C GLY A 7 4.01 -29.52 -13.08
N GLU A 8 3.09 -29.79 -12.16
CA GLU A 8 1.73 -29.31 -12.12
C GLU A 8 1.67 -27.77 -12.08
N THR A 9 1.00 -27.19 -13.08
CA THR A 9 0.63 -25.78 -13.12
C THR A 9 -0.41 -25.53 -12.04
N ARG A 10 -0.03 -24.87 -10.93
CA ARG A 10 -1.00 -24.34 -9.97
C ARG A 10 -1.81 -23.25 -10.64
N ALA A 11 -3.08 -23.53 -10.88
CA ALA A 11 -4.06 -22.54 -11.32
C ALA A 11 -4.10 -21.38 -10.31
N VAL A 12 -3.81 -20.17 -10.79
CA VAL A 12 -4.05 -18.94 -10.04
C VAL A 12 -5.55 -18.69 -10.09
N THR A 13 -6.26 -19.11 -9.04
CA THR A 13 -7.66 -18.78 -8.83
C THR A 13 -7.78 -17.26 -8.80
N LEU A 14 -8.57 -16.69 -9.72
CA LEU A 14 -8.99 -15.29 -9.68
C LEU A 14 -9.67 -15.03 -8.34
N ALA A 15 -8.94 -14.43 -7.41
CA ALA A 15 -9.51 -13.97 -6.15
C ALA A 15 -10.49 -12.84 -6.49
N THR A 16 -11.78 -13.16 -6.44
CA THR A 16 -12.83 -12.16 -6.39
C THR A 16 -12.58 -11.28 -5.17
N CYS A 17 -12.18 -10.04 -5.40
CA CYS A 17 -12.05 -9.00 -4.37
C CYS A 17 -13.46 -8.75 -3.81
N GLN A 18 -13.76 -9.36 -2.66
CA GLN A 18 -14.94 -9.03 -1.89
C GLN A 18 -14.70 -7.65 -1.27
N SER A 19 -15.47 -6.68 -1.76
CA SER A 19 -15.48 -5.30 -1.32
C SER A 19 -16.12 -5.19 0.05
N ASP A 20 -15.36 -5.46 1.12
CA ASP A 20 -15.75 -4.99 2.44
C ASP A 20 -15.44 -3.49 2.52
N ALA A 21 -16.48 -2.70 2.79
CA ALA A 21 -16.45 -1.25 2.80
C ALA A 21 -15.51 -0.73 3.91
N VAL A 22 -14.22 -0.63 3.60
CA VAL A 22 -13.27 0.17 4.37
C VAL A 22 -13.75 1.62 4.31
N THR A 23 -14.02 2.23 5.46
CA THR A 23 -14.36 3.66 5.55
C THR A 23 -13.12 4.48 5.20
N HIS A 24 -13.01 4.88 3.94
CA HIS A 24 -11.95 5.75 3.46
C HIS A 24 -12.27 7.18 3.90
N SER A 25 -11.52 7.70 4.88
CA SER A 25 -11.60 9.12 5.23
C SER A 25 -11.14 9.92 4.01
N ARG A 26 -12.05 10.71 3.42
CA ARG A 26 -11.77 11.62 2.31
C ARG A 26 -10.50 12.43 2.60
N MET A 27 -9.46 12.26 1.80
CA MET A 27 -8.19 12.92 2.07
C MET A 27 -8.27 14.40 1.68
N THR A 28 -7.83 15.28 2.58
CA THR A 28 -7.63 16.69 2.26
C THR A 28 -6.20 16.95 1.75
N ARG A 29 -6.07 17.89 0.82
CA ARG A 29 -4.77 18.37 0.33
C ARG A 29 -3.77 18.63 1.47
N PRO A 30 -2.51 18.17 1.37
CA PRO A 30 -1.48 18.44 2.36
C PRO A 30 -1.27 19.94 2.58
N ARG A 31 -1.00 20.35 3.83
CA ARG A 31 -0.71 21.76 4.17
C ARG A 31 0.48 22.33 3.41
N VAL A 32 1.51 21.50 3.20
CA VAL A 32 2.66 21.80 2.36
C VAL A 32 2.53 20.94 1.12
N CYS A 33 1.98 21.52 0.06
CA CYS A 33 1.73 20.86 -1.21
C CYS A 33 2.45 21.63 -2.32
N THR A 34 3.35 20.95 -3.02
CA THR A 34 4.16 21.51 -4.11
C THR A 34 3.39 21.58 -5.44
N TYR A 35 2.24 20.92 -5.52
CA TYR A 35 1.37 20.94 -6.69
C TYR A 35 0.55 22.23 -6.74
N PRO A 36 0.34 22.83 -7.93
CA PRO A 36 -0.55 23.97 -8.10
C PRO A 36 -1.95 23.72 -7.55
N HIS A 37 -2.63 24.79 -7.15
CA HIS A 37 -3.99 24.71 -6.62
C HIS A 37 -4.94 24.06 -7.63
N GLY A 38 -5.83 23.16 -7.18
CA GLY A 38 -6.79 22.45 -8.02
C GLY A 38 -6.21 21.19 -8.69
N ASN A 39 -4.91 21.18 -9.03
CA ASN A 39 -4.27 20.02 -9.64
C ASN A 39 -4.20 18.84 -8.66
N TRP A 40 -3.91 19.12 -7.39
CA TRP A 40 -3.82 18.07 -6.38
C TRP A 40 -5.15 17.33 -6.22
N GLU A 41 -6.26 18.05 -6.15
CA GLU A 41 -7.60 17.48 -5.97
C GLU A 41 -8.03 16.60 -7.15
N ILE A 42 -7.62 16.96 -8.37
CA ILE A 42 -7.87 16.16 -9.56
C ILE A 42 -6.98 14.90 -9.56
N LEU A 43 -5.69 15.06 -9.26
CA LEU A 43 -4.73 13.96 -9.28
C LEU A 43 -4.95 12.98 -8.12
N ALA A 44 -5.37 13.43 -6.94
CA ALA A 44 -5.61 12.58 -5.78
C ALA A 44 -6.65 11.48 -6.03
N LYS A 45 -7.54 11.69 -7.02
CA LYS A 45 -8.56 10.75 -7.47
C LYS A 45 -8.07 9.72 -8.49
N LYS A 46 -6.83 9.85 -8.96
CA LYS A 46 -6.23 8.95 -9.96
C LYS A 46 -5.37 7.88 -9.29
N TRP A 47 -5.28 6.74 -9.96
CA TRP A 47 -4.49 5.60 -9.51
C TRP A 47 -3.06 5.72 -10.03
N PHE A 48 -2.11 5.69 -9.10
CA PHE A 48 -0.68 5.75 -9.42
C PHE A 48 0.04 4.52 -8.88
N PRO A 49 1.04 4.00 -9.60
CA PRO A 49 1.94 3.01 -9.04
C PRO A 49 2.83 3.69 -8.00
N VAL A 50 3.00 3.07 -6.82
CA VAL A 50 3.78 3.65 -5.71
C VAL A 50 4.93 2.76 -5.26
N ALA A 51 4.99 1.51 -5.71
CA ALA A 51 6.07 0.56 -5.49
C ALA A 51 6.00 -0.60 -6.51
N ARG A 52 7.08 -1.38 -6.65
CA ARG A 52 6.99 -2.73 -7.21
C ARG A 52 6.56 -3.71 -6.13
N ALA A 53 5.71 -4.65 -6.48
CA ALA A 53 5.27 -5.69 -5.56
C ALA A 53 6.43 -6.55 -5.03
N ILE A 54 7.46 -6.77 -5.85
CA ILE A 54 8.66 -7.55 -5.51
C ILE A 54 9.55 -6.87 -4.46
N ASP A 55 9.48 -5.54 -4.32
CA ASP A 55 10.27 -4.83 -3.31
C ASP A 55 9.61 -4.84 -1.93
N ILE A 56 8.35 -5.28 -1.86
CA ILE A 56 7.57 -5.34 -0.62
C ILE A 56 7.66 -6.76 -0.06
N GLU A 57 8.79 -7.03 0.60
CA GLU A 57 9.04 -8.26 1.33
C GLU A 57 8.59 -8.10 2.80
N ASP A 58 9.45 -8.40 3.77
CA ASP A 58 9.10 -8.43 5.21
C ASP A 58 9.08 -7.03 5.86
N LYS A 59 9.77 -6.05 5.26
CA LYS A 59 9.91 -4.70 5.83
C LYS A 59 8.93 -3.73 5.18
N PRO A 60 8.23 -2.91 5.99
CA PRO A 60 7.48 -1.78 5.47
C PRO A 60 8.38 -0.83 4.64
N VAL A 61 7.91 -0.41 3.48
CA VAL A 61 8.63 0.47 2.57
C VAL A 61 7.99 1.85 2.57
N ALA A 62 8.80 2.89 2.75
CA ALA A 62 8.36 4.27 2.62
C ALA A 62 8.26 4.67 1.14
N THR A 63 7.19 5.37 0.79
CA THR A 63 7.00 5.96 -0.54
C THR A 63 6.29 7.32 -0.41
N LYS A 64 6.15 8.05 -1.50
CA LYS A 64 5.48 9.35 -1.51
C LYS A 64 4.61 9.50 -2.76
N LEU A 65 3.36 9.91 -2.58
CA LEU A 65 2.44 10.23 -3.67
C LEU A 65 1.83 11.60 -3.43
N LEU A 66 1.96 12.52 -4.38
CA LEU A 66 1.37 13.86 -4.33
C LEU A 66 1.64 14.61 -2.99
N ASP A 67 2.90 14.55 -2.54
CA ASP A 67 3.39 15.07 -1.25
C ASP A 67 2.83 14.42 0.03
N VAL A 68 2.10 13.32 -0.11
CA VAL A 68 1.68 12.47 1.00
C VAL A 68 2.69 11.36 1.20
N LYS A 69 3.26 11.27 2.40
CA LYS A 69 4.11 10.15 2.79
C LYS A 69 3.25 8.92 3.03
N LEU A 70 3.60 7.83 2.37
CA LEU A 70 2.90 6.56 2.41
C LEU A 70 3.84 5.46 2.90
N VAL A 71 3.26 4.44 3.51
CA VAL A 71 3.93 3.19 3.82
C VAL A 71 3.22 2.07 3.06
N VAL A 72 4.01 1.22 2.40
CA VAL A 72 3.56 0.00 1.73
C VAL A 72 4.11 -1.18 2.50
N TYR A 73 3.27 -2.13 2.85
CA TYR A 73 3.68 -3.31 3.62
C TYR A 73 2.87 -4.53 3.21
N ARG A 74 3.45 -5.72 3.39
CA ARG A 74 2.81 -7.00 3.05
C ARG A 74 2.43 -7.75 4.32
N THR A 75 1.21 -8.29 4.34
CA THR A 75 0.74 -9.24 5.34
C THR A 75 0.29 -10.54 4.66
N ALA A 76 -0.22 -11.51 5.43
CA ALA A 76 -0.80 -12.73 4.87
C ALA A 76 -2.04 -12.46 4.00
N GLN A 77 -2.74 -11.35 4.24
CA GLN A 77 -3.89 -10.89 3.46
C GLN A 77 -3.52 -10.18 2.15
N GLY A 78 -2.24 -9.84 1.93
CA GLY A 78 -1.78 -9.14 0.73
C GLY A 78 -0.98 -7.87 1.03
N ILE A 79 -0.83 -7.01 0.03
CA ILE A 79 -0.18 -5.69 0.18
C ILE A 79 -1.20 -4.67 0.68
N HIS A 80 -0.76 -3.81 1.58
CA HIS A 80 -1.55 -2.71 2.14
C HIS A 80 -0.80 -1.39 1.99
N VAL A 81 -1.57 -0.30 1.86
CA VAL A 81 -1.04 1.06 1.78
C VAL A 81 -1.68 1.91 2.87
N ALA A 82 -0.86 2.61 3.64
CA ALA A 82 -1.32 3.53 4.66
C ALA A 82 -0.51 4.83 4.62
N ARG A 83 -1.00 5.86 5.30
CA ARG A 83 -0.23 7.07 5.54
C ARG A 83 0.95 6.73 6.44
N ASP A 84 2.14 7.18 6.10
CA ASP A 84 3.36 6.93 6.87
C ASP A 84 3.45 7.84 8.11
N LEU A 85 2.46 7.70 8.98
CA LEU A 85 2.27 8.56 10.15
C LEU A 85 1.47 7.81 11.21
N CYS A 86 2.12 7.46 12.32
CA CYS A 86 1.47 6.91 13.49
C CYS A 86 0.54 7.97 14.14
N PRO A 87 -0.79 7.75 14.23
CA PRO A 87 -1.74 8.73 14.77
C PRO A 87 -1.47 9.15 16.22
N HIS A 88 -0.70 8.35 16.98
CA HIS A 88 -0.35 8.69 18.36
C HIS A 88 0.63 9.88 18.45
N ARG A 89 1.78 9.84 17.75
CA ARG A 89 2.83 10.89 17.86
C ARG A 89 3.55 11.22 16.55
N GLY A 90 2.98 10.82 15.41
CA GLY A 90 3.47 11.19 14.10
C GLY A 90 4.79 10.54 13.65
N VAL A 91 5.22 9.46 14.32
CA VAL A 91 6.40 8.70 13.88
C VAL A 91 6.05 7.89 12.62
N PRO A 92 6.93 7.82 11.61
CA PRO A 92 6.74 6.98 10.43
C PRO A 92 6.48 5.52 10.80
N LEU A 93 5.42 4.94 10.25
CA LEU A 93 5.11 3.51 10.36
C LEU A 93 6.07 2.67 9.53
N SER A 94 6.65 3.24 8.47
CA SER A 94 7.70 2.62 7.65
C SER A 94 8.97 2.26 8.43
N LYS A 95 9.19 2.88 9.59
CA LYS A 95 10.29 2.53 10.51
C LYS A 95 9.96 1.36 11.44
N GLY A 96 8.71 0.89 11.41
CA GLY A 96 8.22 -0.24 12.18
C GLY A 96 8.49 -1.58 11.53
N TRP A 97 7.64 -2.55 11.84
CA TRP A 97 7.65 -3.89 11.25
C TRP A 97 6.23 -4.43 11.14
N VAL A 98 6.06 -5.51 10.37
CA VAL A 98 4.80 -6.25 10.28
C VAL A 98 4.89 -7.49 11.17
N GLU A 99 3.81 -7.78 11.90
CA GLU A 99 3.66 -9.03 12.65
C GLU A 99 2.22 -9.52 12.48
N GLY A 100 2.04 -10.71 11.90
CA GLY A 100 0.72 -11.19 11.48
C GLY A 100 0.10 -10.28 10.42
N ASP A 101 -1.13 -9.84 10.66
CA ASP A 101 -1.85 -8.88 9.80
C ASP A 101 -1.86 -7.46 10.36
N GLU A 102 -0.81 -7.10 11.12
CA GLU A 102 -0.69 -5.79 11.75
C GLU A 102 0.65 -5.12 11.45
N ILE A 103 0.61 -3.81 11.20
CA ILE A 103 1.81 -2.97 11.21
C ILE A 103 2.03 -2.39 12.62
N ILE A 104 3.25 -2.53 13.12
CA ILE A 104 3.62 -2.14 14.48
C ILE A 104 4.49 -0.89 14.44
N CYS A 105 4.06 0.16 15.14
CA CYS A 105 4.84 1.38 15.25
C CYS A 105 6.08 1.18 16.12
N VAL A 106 7.25 1.54 15.59
CA VAL A 106 8.55 1.44 16.28
C VAL A 106 8.63 2.21 17.61
N TYR A 107 7.82 3.25 17.80
CA TYR A 107 7.97 4.13 18.96
C TYR A 107 7.42 3.50 20.25
N HIS A 108 6.13 3.15 20.26
CA HIS A 108 5.45 2.63 21.46
C HIS A 108 4.74 1.30 21.20
N GLY A 109 5.00 0.66 20.06
CA GLY A 109 4.43 -0.65 19.71
C GLY A 109 2.92 -0.65 19.46
N LEU A 110 2.32 0.51 19.15
CA LEU A 110 0.91 0.53 18.74
C LEU A 110 0.75 -0.33 17.49
N ARG A 111 -0.25 -1.20 17.52
CA ARG A 111 -0.54 -2.16 16.45
C ARG A 111 -1.75 -1.70 15.66
N TYR A 112 -1.61 -1.69 14.34
CA TYR A 112 -2.68 -1.30 13.43
C TYR A 112 -2.99 -2.45 12.48
N GLY A 113 -4.27 -2.85 12.41
CA GLY A 113 -4.74 -3.82 11.43
C GLY A 113 -4.72 -3.27 10.00
N THR A 114 -5.03 -4.14 9.03
CA THR A 114 -5.10 -3.81 7.60
C THR A 114 -6.15 -2.74 7.26
N ASP A 115 -7.18 -2.58 8.09
CA ASP A 115 -8.20 -1.52 8.01
C ASP A 115 -7.79 -0.20 8.72
N GLY A 116 -6.56 -0.15 9.25
CA GLY A 116 -5.99 0.97 9.99
C GLY A 116 -6.44 1.07 11.44
N ARG A 117 -7.36 0.21 11.94
CA ARG A 117 -7.79 0.25 13.35
C ARG A 117 -6.60 -0.02 14.26
N CYS A 118 -6.47 0.79 15.30
CA CYS A 118 -5.52 0.49 16.36
C CYS A 118 -6.09 -0.62 17.24
N ASN A 119 -5.54 -1.83 17.12
CA ASN A 119 -6.04 -3.00 17.83
C ASN A 119 -5.45 -3.12 19.23
N ARG A 120 -4.25 -2.56 19.44
CA ARG A 120 -3.54 -2.69 20.72
C ARG A 120 -2.67 -1.49 21.03
N ILE A 121 -2.79 -0.99 22.26
CA ILE A 121 -1.86 -0.05 22.89
C ILE A 121 -1.10 -0.82 23.98
N PRO A 122 0.20 -1.14 23.82
CA PRO A 122 0.93 -1.94 24.79
C PRO A 122 0.92 -1.39 26.22
N ALA A 123 0.95 -0.05 26.37
CA ALA A 123 0.90 0.60 27.68
C ALA A 123 -0.47 0.53 28.37
N GLN A 124 -1.55 0.22 27.63
CA GLN A 124 -2.93 0.14 28.14
C GLN A 124 -3.64 -1.06 27.51
N PRO A 125 -3.26 -2.30 27.85
CA PRO A 125 -3.70 -3.50 27.13
C PRO A 125 -5.19 -3.82 27.30
N SER A 126 -5.84 -3.29 28.35
CA SER A 126 -7.28 -3.48 28.60
C SER A 126 -8.16 -2.42 27.93
N VAL A 127 -7.57 -1.40 27.31
CA VAL A 127 -8.30 -0.30 26.68
C VAL A 127 -8.51 -0.62 25.21
N VAL A 128 -9.77 -0.55 24.76
CA VAL A 128 -10.11 -0.56 23.33
C VAL A 128 -9.73 0.80 22.75
N PRO A 129 -8.78 0.89 21.82
CA PRO A 129 -8.36 2.18 21.26
C PRO A 129 -9.50 2.81 20.46
N GLY A 130 -9.79 4.08 20.72
CA GLY A 130 -10.81 4.82 19.98
C GLY A 130 -10.37 5.22 18.56
N GLU A 131 -11.34 5.63 17.74
CA GLU A 131 -11.15 6.02 16.32
C GLU A 131 -10.09 7.11 16.09
N ARG A 132 -9.78 7.94 17.09
CA ARG A 132 -8.69 8.93 17.00
C ARG A 132 -7.31 8.31 16.77
N PHE A 133 -7.13 7.03 17.08
CA PHE A 133 -5.89 6.29 16.85
C PHE A 133 -5.89 5.56 15.51
N ARG A 134 -6.96 5.62 14.71
CA ARG A 134 -7.00 4.92 13.42
C ARG A 134 -5.96 5.49 12.46
N ALA A 135 -5.12 4.63 11.90
CA ALA A 135 -4.22 4.97 10.82
C ALA A 135 -5.02 5.16 9.53
N THR A 136 -4.67 6.17 8.73
CA THR A 136 -5.30 6.38 7.43
C THR A 136 -4.80 5.33 6.44
N THR A 137 -5.68 4.50 5.91
CA THR A 137 -5.39 3.52 4.85
C THR A 137 -5.89 4.00 3.49
N PHE A 138 -5.33 3.44 2.43
CA PHE A 138 -5.65 3.76 1.04
C PHE A 138 -6.00 2.49 0.28
N PRO A 139 -6.88 2.57 -0.74
CA PRO A 139 -7.23 1.42 -1.55
C PRO A 139 -5.98 0.98 -2.32
N VAL A 140 -5.86 -0.32 -2.54
CA VAL A 140 -4.67 -0.93 -3.12
C VAL A 140 -5.07 -1.96 -4.16
N VAL A 141 -4.36 -1.94 -5.29
CA VAL A 141 -4.46 -2.98 -6.33
C VAL A 141 -3.05 -3.39 -6.71
N GLU A 142 -2.77 -4.69 -6.63
CA GLU A 142 -1.54 -5.27 -7.18
C GLU A 142 -1.81 -5.66 -8.63
N GLN A 143 -1.18 -4.98 -9.59
CA GLN A 143 -1.38 -5.24 -11.01
C GLN A 143 -0.12 -4.89 -11.80
N TYR A 144 0.20 -5.73 -12.79
CA TYR A 144 1.42 -5.61 -13.60
C TYR A 144 2.72 -5.56 -12.77
N GLY A 145 2.77 -6.32 -11.67
CA GLY A 145 3.91 -6.34 -10.75
C GLY A 145 4.15 -5.03 -9.99
N LEU A 146 3.19 -4.10 -10.05
CA LEU A 146 3.20 -2.82 -9.38
C LEU A 146 2.11 -2.75 -8.31
N VAL A 147 2.37 -1.96 -7.27
CA VAL A 147 1.40 -1.60 -6.24
C VAL A 147 0.76 -0.28 -6.63
N TRP A 148 -0.53 -0.31 -6.93
CA TRP A 148 -1.31 0.88 -7.29
C TRP A 148 -2.12 1.35 -6.10
N THR A 149 -2.24 2.66 -5.93
CA THR A 149 -3.11 3.27 -4.91
C THR A 149 -3.70 4.59 -5.40
N CYS A 150 -4.70 5.07 -4.67
CA CYS A 150 -5.40 6.33 -4.93
C CYS A 150 -5.60 7.05 -3.58
N LEU A 151 -5.43 8.36 -3.55
CA LEU A 151 -5.49 9.12 -2.29
C LEU A 151 -6.92 9.54 -1.91
N ASP A 152 -7.80 9.66 -2.91
CA ASP A 152 -9.21 10.07 -2.76
C ASP A 152 -10.08 9.34 -3.80
N SER A 153 -10.41 8.05 -3.57
CA SER A 153 -11.24 7.29 -4.50
C SER A 153 -12.73 7.63 -4.33
N ASP A 154 -13.39 8.12 -5.39
CA ASP A 154 -14.81 8.47 -5.35
C ASP A 154 -15.73 7.23 -5.22
N ASP A 155 -15.43 6.14 -5.92
CA ASP A 155 -16.25 4.91 -6.00
C ASP A 155 -15.47 3.61 -5.66
N GLY A 156 -14.19 3.74 -5.28
CA GLY A 156 -13.30 2.61 -5.02
C GLY A 156 -12.90 1.80 -6.26
N ARG A 157 -13.37 2.16 -7.46
CA ARG A 157 -13.01 1.45 -8.69
C ARG A 157 -11.63 1.86 -9.16
N ALA A 158 -10.80 0.87 -9.43
CA ALA A 158 -9.48 1.10 -10.01
C ALA A 158 -9.58 1.53 -11.48
N ASP A 159 -9.09 2.72 -11.79
CA ASP A 159 -8.91 3.26 -13.15
C ASP A 159 -7.44 3.06 -13.59
N ILE A 160 -7.02 1.80 -13.64
CA ILE A 160 -5.65 1.40 -14.02
C ILE A 160 -5.63 1.11 -15.53
N PRO A 161 -4.72 1.72 -16.32
CA PRO A 161 -4.64 1.47 -17.76
C PRO A 161 -4.45 0.00 -18.11
N ALA A 162 -5.14 -0.48 -19.14
CA ALA A 162 -4.97 -1.84 -19.63
C ALA A 162 -3.59 -2.01 -20.30
N PHE A 163 -2.86 -3.07 -19.95
CA PHE A 163 -1.58 -3.41 -20.56
C PHE A 163 -1.54 -4.91 -20.94
N PRO A 164 -2.21 -5.29 -22.06
CA PRO A 164 -2.41 -6.70 -22.42
C PRO A 164 -1.11 -7.45 -22.74
N GLN A 165 -0.04 -6.74 -23.10
CA GLN A 165 1.27 -7.34 -23.36
C GLN A 165 1.92 -7.90 -22.08
N TRP A 166 1.49 -7.45 -20.90
CA TRP A 166 2.06 -7.90 -19.62
C TRP A 166 1.93 -9.41 -19.38
N THR A 167 0.80 -9.99 -19.78
CA THR A 167 0.50 -11.42 -19.60
C THR A 167 0.69 -12.22 -20.90
N ASN A 168 1.15 -11.59 -21.97
CA ASN A 168 1.34 -12.25 -23.25
C ASN A 168 2.71 -12.95 -23.25
N GLU A 169 2.71 -14.27 -23.43
CA GLU A 169 3.91 -15.12 -23.41
C GLU A 169 4.94 -14.77 -24.50
N SER A 170 4.52 -14.09 -25.57
CA SER A 170 5.44 -13.58 -26.61
C SER A 170 6.29 -12.40 -26.14
N PHE A 171 5.99 -11.83 -24.96
CA PHE A 171 6.68 -10.69 -24.40
C PHE A 171 7.29 -11.05 -23.04
N GLN A 172 8.46 -10.48 -22.76
CA GLN A 172 9.06 -10.54 -21.43
C GLN A 172 8.75 -9.24 -20.69
N PRO A 173 7.94 -9.27 -19.60
CA PRO A 173 7.74 -8.09 -18.78
C PRO A 173 9.02 -7.77 -18.01
N ILE A 174 9.47 -6.53 -18.10
CA ILE A 174 10.63 -6.03 -17.36
C ILE A 174 10.19 -4.82 -16.55
N LEU A 175 10.23 -4.94 -15.22
CA LEU A 175 10.10 -3.78 -14.33
C LEU A 175 11.46 -3.13 -14.18
N CYS A 176 11.58 -1.89 -14.64
CA CYS A 176 12.76 -1.08 -14.36
C CYS A 176 13.03 -1.07 -12.85
N PRO A 177 14.28 -1.31 -12.42
CA PRO A 177 14.63 -1.12 -11.02
C PRO A 177 14.33 0.32 -10.60
N PRO A 178 13.87 0.53 -9.35
CA PRO A 178 13.61 1.87 -8.84
C PRO A 178 14.88 2.70 -8.95
N ARG A 179 14.72 3.94 -9.40
CA ARG A 179 15.73 4.95 -9.15
C ARG A 179 15.55 5.42 -7.73
N PHE A 180 16.38 4.93 -6.82
CA PHE A 180 16.41 5.44 -5.45
C PHE A 180 17.09 6.80 -5.46
N ASN A 181 16.33 7.88 -5.30
CA ASN A 181 16.87 9.22 -5.11
C ASN A 181 17.43 9.38 -3.69
N GLY A 182 18.46 8.62 -3.30
CA GLY A 182 19.29 8.80 -2.08
C GLY A 182 18.58 8.77 -0.70
N CYS A 183 17.26 8.78 -0.64
CA CYS A 183 16.42 8.91 0.56
C CYS A 183 15.54 7.68 0.82
N GLY A 184 15.76 6.57 0.09
CA GLY A 184 15.05 5.30 0.32
C GLY A 184 13.55 5.33 0.01
N ALA A 185 13.04 6.40 -0.61
CA ALA A 185 11.65 6.50 -1.04
C ALA A 185 11.52 6.08 -2.51
N TRP A 186 10.54 5.22 -2.78
CA TRP A 186 10.05 5.00 -4.13
C TRP A 186 9.47 6.31 -4.69
N THR A 187 9.90 6.71 -5.90
CA THR A 187 9.32 7.85 -6.61
C THR A 187 8.98 7.43 -8.04
N THR A 188 7.75 7.70 -8.45
CA THR A 188 7.41 7.84 -9.87
C THR A 188 7.75 9.27 -10.24
N ASP A 189 8.83 9.48 -10.98
CA ASP A 189 9.13 10.80 -11.54
C ASP A 189 7.95 11.35 -12.36
#